data_AF-A0A5P6A983-F1
#
_entry.id   AF-A0A5P6A983-F1
#
_cell.length_a   1.000
_cell.length_b   1.000
_cell.length_c   1.000
_cell.angle_alpha   90.00
_cell.angle_beta   90.00
_cell.angle_gamma   90.00
#
_symmetry.space_group_name_H-M   'P 1'
#
loop_
_entity.id
_entity.type
_entity.pdbx_description
1 polymer ?
#
loop_
_entity_poly.entity_id
_entity_poly.type
_entity_poly.pdbx_seq_one_letter_code
_entity_poly.pdbx_strand_id
1 'polypeptide(L)'
;MESNDAGRIFTSLSVQGLKAPYLWLFYKYLHCATDKILFITGDDYLDIINDDTQHGRWEYDPASMASLGYALPTDESIARHEYLHLDNGLYETLLSRHHHDPIKSFSAFLTERIPELETELHALLGSKEGIVDQIDAFISICNCPSTEHFAKATGKR
;
A
#
# COMPACT_ATOMS: atom_id res chain seq x y z
N MET A 1 11.72 22.55 18.89
CA MET A 1 10.26 22.47 18.65
C MET A 1 10.09 21.24 17.80
N GLU A 2 9.94 20.09 18.44
CA GLU A 2 9.86 18.78 17.78
C GLU A 2 8.49 18.70 17.09
N SER A 3 8.47 18.69 15.74
CA SER A 3 7.26 18.25 15.03
C SER A 3 7.26 16.73 15.11
N ASN A 4 6.31 16.21 15.89
CA ASN A 4 6.06 14.80 15.97
C ASN A 4 5.19 14.46 14.76
N ASP A 5 5.83 14.25 13.61
CA ASP A 5 5.16 13.99 12.33
C ASP A 5 4.60 12.55 12.35
N ALA A 6 3.33 12.46 12.74
CA ALA A 6 2.54 11.24 12.80
C ALA A 6 2.42 10.58 11.42
N GLY A 7 3.09 9.45 11.23
CA GLY A 7 2.98 8.63 10.03
C GLY A 7 1.74 7.75 10.05
N ARG A 8 0.94 7.81 8.98
CA ARG A 8 -0.09 6.80 8.70
C ARG A 8 0.49 5.75 7.75
N ILE A 9 0.25 4.46 8.00
CA ILE A 9 0.61 3.43 7.02
C ILE A 9 -0.56 3.16 6.08
N PHE A 10 -0.30 3.15 4.78
CA PHE A 10 -1.22 2.59 3.79
C PHE A 10 -0.63 1.30 3.21
N THR A 11 -1.29 0.15 3.41
CA THR A 11 -0.91 -1.11 2.76
C THR A 11 -1.76 -1.36 1.52
N SER A 12 -1.13 -1.51 0.35
CA SER A 12 -1.81 -2.02 -0.84
C SER A 12 -1.00 -3.10 -1.53
N LEU A 13 -1.49 -4.34 -1.42
CA LEU A 13 -0.98 -5.50 -2.14
C LEU A 13 -1.78 -5.69 -3.43
N SER A 14 -1.07 -5.80 -4.55
CA SER A 14 -1.64 -6.16 -5.84
C SER A 14 -1.75 -7.69 -5.91
N VAL A 15 -2.95 -8.24 -5.70
CA VAL A 15 -3.19 -9.70 -5.76
C VAL A 15 -4.03 -10.09 -6.99
N GLN A 16 -4.41 -9.10 -7.79
CA GLN A 16 -5.13 -9.26 -9.05
C GLN A 16 -4.15 -8.93 -10.17
N GLY A 17 -4.20 -9.62 -11.31
CA GLY A 17 -3.32 -9.37 -12.47
C GLY A 17 -3.43 -7.97 -13.11
N LEU A 18 -4.05 -7.02 -12.41
CA LEU A 18 -4.06 -5.59 -12.69
C LEU A 18 -2.99 -4.91 -11.84
N LYS A 19 -2.04 -4.23 -12.47
CA LYS A 19 -1.05 -3.39 -11.79
C LYS A 19 -1.74 -2.29 -10.99
N ALA A 20 -1.28 -2.05 -9.75
CA ALA A 20 -1.82 -1.02 -8.86
C ALA A 20 -3.38 -0.96 -8.83
N PRO A 21 -4.06 -1.99 -8.30
CA PRO A 21 -5.52 -2.08 -8.35
C PRO A 21 -6.25 -1.05 -7.48
N TYR A 22 -5.55 -0.46 -6.50
CA TYR A 22 -6.09 0.54 -5.58
C TYR A 22 -5.52 1.94 -5.83
N LEU A 23 -5.12 2.22 -7.07
CA LEU A 23 -4.45 3.46 -7.47
C LEU A 23 -5.27 4.72 -7.14
N TRP A 24 -6.59 4.67 -7.30
CA TRP A 24 -7.46 5.80 -6.95
C TRP A 24 -7.36 6.20 -5.47
N LEU A 25 -7.19 5.23 -4.57
CA LEU A 25 -7.09 5.49 -3.14
C LEU A 25 -5.72 6.06 -2.79
N PHE A 26 -4.68 5.57 -3.47
CA PHE A 26 -3.34 6.15 -3.39
C PHE A 26 -3.36 7.63 -3.80
N TYR A 27 -3.95 7.98 -4.94
CA TYR A 27 -4.12 9.38 -5.36
C TYR A 27 -4.96 10.19 -4.38
N LYS A 28 -6.03 9.62 -3.83
CA LYS A 28 -6.85 10.28 -2.82
C LYS A 28 -6.05 10.63 -1.57
N TYR A 29 -5.21 9.72 -1.07
CA TYR A 29 -4.35 9.99 0.08
C TYR A 29 -3.31 11.06 -0.23
N LEU A 30 -2.62 10.97 -1.37
CA LEU A 30 -1.66 12.00 -1.78
C LEU A 30 -2.31 13.39 -1.87
N HIS A 31 -3.52 13.47 -2.42
CA HIS A 31 -4.25 14.72 -2.57
C HIS A 31 -4.70 15.32 -1.23
N CYS A 32 -5.17 14.49 -0.29
CA CYS A 32 -5.73 14.95 0.98
C CYS A 32 -4.72 15.01 2.13
N ALA A 33 -3.50 14.49 1.97
CA ALA A 33 -2.54 14.42 3.04
C ALA A 33 -2.09 15.80 3.50
N THR A 34 -2.31 16.10 4.78
CA THR A 34 -1.70 17.26 5.46
C THR A 34 -0.34 16.91 6.04
N ASP A 35 -0.19 15.67 6.51
CA ASP A 35 1.00 15.16 7.17
C ASP A 35 1.71 14.10 6.32
N LYS A 36 2.89 13.71 6.77
CA LYS A 36 3.66 12.64 6.14
C LYS A 36 2.94 11.30 6.28
N ILE A 37 3.00 10.48 5.24
CA ILE A 37 2.37 9.15 5.16
C ILE A 37 3.46 8.18 4.76
N LEU A 38 3.44 6.98 5.35
CA LEU A 38 4.27 5.86 4.96
C LEU A 38 3.43 4.90 4.11
N PHE A 39 3.72 4.80 2.83
CA PHE A 39 3.06 3.86 1.95
C PHE A 39 3.84 2.54 1.93
N ILE A 40 3.18 1.44 2.31
CA ILE A 40 3.67 0.08 2.08
C ILE A 40 2.93 -0.46 0.85
N THR A 41 3.59 -0.45 -0.29
CA THR A 41 2.95 -0.73 -1.58
C THR A 41 3.87 -1.48 -2.53
N GLY A 42 3.43 -1.80 -3.74
CA GLY A 42 4.31 -2.27 -4.81
C GLY A 42 4.87 -1.11 -5.64
N ASP A 43 6.00 -1.35 -6.31
CA ASP A 43 6.65 -0.37 -7.22
C ASP A 43 5.70 0.16 -8.31
N ASP A 44 4.77 -0.69 -8.76
CA ASP A 44 3.76 -0.36 -9.78
C ASP A 44 2.97 0.93 -9.47
N TYR A 45 2.79 1.31 -8.20
CA TYR A 45 2.03 2.51 -7.83
C TYR A 45 2.75 3.82 -8.14
N LEU A 46 4.08 3.82 -8.16
CA LEU A 46 4.89 4.98 -8.55
C LEU A 46 5.19 4.96 -10.04
N ASP A 47 5.52 3.79 -10.58
CA ASP A 47 5.86 3.62 -11.99
C ASP A 47 4.70 4.03 -12.91
N ILE A 48 3.47 3.70 -12.52
CA ILE A 48 2.28 3.96 -13.34
C ILE A 48 1.99 5.44 -13.55
N ILE A 49 2.47 6.32 -12.67
CA ILE A 49 2.26 7.77 -12.76
C ILE A 49 2.92 8.31 -14.03
N ASN A 50 4.13 7.80 -14.33
CA ASN A 50 4.93 8.21 -15.47
C ASN A 50 4.74 7.31 -16.70
N ASP A 51 3.84 6.33 -16.64
CA ASP A 51 3.54 5.42 -17.74
C ASP A 51 2.30 5.91 -18.52
N ASP A 52 2.55 6.70 -19.56
CA ASP A 52 1.52 7.24 -20.46
C ASP A 52 0.64 6.12 -21.07
N THR A 53 1.13 4.88 -21.18
CA THR A 53 0.35 3.77 -21.73
C THR A 53 -0.82 3.36 -20.81
N GLN A 54 -0.73 3.71 -19.53
CA GLN A 54 -1.74 3.41 -18.51
C GLN A 54 -2.71 4.57 -18.27
N HIS A 55 -2.50 5.73 -18.89
CA HIS A 55 -3.37 6.92 -18.73
C HIS A 55 -4.76 6.76 -19.37
N GLY A 56 -5.00 5.64 -20.08
CA GLY A 56 -6.34 5.24 -20.51
C GLY A 56 -7.22 4.62 -19.41
N ARG A 57 -6.67 4.40 -18.21
CA ARG A 57 -7.42 3.85 -17.07
C ARG A 57 -8.41 4.87 -16.50
N TRP A 58 -9.46 4.36 -15.84
CA TRP A 58 -10.51 5.17 -15.25
C TRP A 58 -10.01 6.10 -14.13
N GLU A 59 -8.88 5.80 -13.48
CA GLU A 59 -8.28 6.67 -12.46
C GLU A 59 -7.75 8.01 -13.03
N TYR A 60 -7.57 8.10 -14.35
CA TYR A 60 -7.15 9.32 -15.05
C TYR A 60 -8.33 10.09 -15.66
N ASP A 61 -9.54 9.53 -15.65
CA ASP A 61 -10.73 10.17 -16.20
C ASP A 61 -11.15 11.39 -15.35
N PRO A 62 -11.30 12.59 -15.94
CA PRO A 62 -11.66 13.80 -15.19
C PRO A 62 -12.98 13.69 -14.41
N ALA A 63 -13.98 12.96 -14.92
CA ALA A 63 -15.24 12.76 -14.21
C ALA A 63 -15.05 11.88 -12.97
N SER A 64 -14.24 10.83 -13.08
CA SER A 64 -13.86 9.94 -11.97
C SER A 64 -13.06 10.70 -10.90
N MET A 65 -12.09 11.52 -11.30
CA MET A 65 -11.31 12.39 -10.40
C MET A 65 -12.21 13.37 -9.64
N ALA A 66 -13.13 14.05 -10.35
CA ALA A 66 -14.07 14.99 -9.75
C ALA A 66 -15.03 14.30 -8.76
N SER A 67 -15.55 13.11 -9.13
CA SER A 67 -16.47 12.33 -8.31
C SER A 67 -15.81 11.85 -7.01
N LEU A 68 -14.58 11.34 -7.08
CA LEU A 68 -13.83 10.85 -5.93
C LEU A 68 -13.08 11.97 -5.19
N GLY A 69 -13.03 13.18 -5.77
CA GLY A 69 -12.45 14.38 -5.17
C GLY A 69 -10.94 14.28 -4.95
N TYR A 70 -10.20 13.80 -5.95
CA TYR A 70 -8.74 13.86 -5.97
C TYR A 70 -8.24 14.50 -7.26
N ALA A 71 -6.99 14.90 -7.26
CA ALA A 71 -6.25 15.30 -8.45
C ALA A 71 -5.03 14.38 -8.63
N LEU A 72 -4.48 14.32 -9.84
CA LEU A 72 -3.23 13.59 -10.08
C LEU A 72 -2.11 14.20 -9.23
N PRO A 73 -1.23 13.36 -8.65
CA PRO A 73 -0.16 13.83 -7.80
C PRO A 73 0.91 14.57 -8.59
N THR A 74 1.55 15.55 -7.95
CA THR A 74 2.78 16.19 -8.45
C THR A 74 4.02 15.52 -7.84
N ASP A 75 5.18 15.74 -8.45
CA ASP A 75 6.47 15.24 -7.90
C ASP A 75 6.68 15.70 -6.45
N GLU A 76 6.31 16.93 -6.12
CA GLU A 76 6.38 17.47 -4.76
C GLU A 76 5.43 16.74 -3.80
N SER A 77 4.21 16.43 -4.26
CA SER A 77 3.24 15.67 -3.49
C SER A 77 3.70 14.24 -3.24
N ILE A 78 4.51 13.64 -4.12
CA ILE A 78 5.05 12.30 -3.95
C ILE A 78 6.25 12.35 -3.00
N ALA A 79 7.20 13.27 -3.25
CA ALA A 79 8.46 13.35 -2.52
C ALA A 79 8.33 13.65 -1.01
N ARG A 80 7.19 14.18 -0.58
CA ARG A 80 6.93 14.45 0.85
C ARG A 80 6.66 13.20 1.69
N HIS A 81 6.35 12.07 1.06
CA HIS A 81 5.97 10.83 1.73
C HIS A 81 7.11 9.82 1.77
N GLU A 82 6.93 8.76 2.56
CA GLU A 82 7.84 7.62 2.56
C GLU A 82 7.19 6.40 1.91
N TYR A 83 8.03 5.56 1.30
CA TYR A 83 7.61 4.39 0.58
C TYR A 83 8.45 3.19 1.05
N LEU A 84 7.77 2.07 1.30
CA LEU A 84 8.34 0.76 1.50
C LEU A 84 7.70 -0.17 0.47
N HIS A 85 8.54 -0.92 -0.24
CA HIS A 85 8.12 -1.71 -1.37
C HIS A 85 8.06 -3.18 -0.99
N LEU A 86 6.89 -3.78 -1.17
CA LEU A 86 6.71 -5.21 -1.00
C LEU A 86 7.28 -5.95 -2.21
N ASP A 87 7.95 -7.06 -1.95
CA ASP A 87 8.53 -7.95 -2.93
C ASP A 87 7.43 -8.64 -3.73
N ASN A 88 7.49 -8.47 -5.04
CA ASN A 88 6.61 -9.15 -5.99
C ASN A 88 6.77 -10.69 -5.92
N GLY A 89 7.91 -11.19 -5.41
CA GLY A 89 8.14 -12.62 -5.16
C GLY A 89 7.17 -13.26 -4.16
N LEU A 90 6.59 -12.47 -3.25
CA LEU A 90 5.61 -12.97 -2.28
C LEU A 90 4.32 -13.43 -2.98
N TYR A 91 3.86 -12.69 -3.98
CA TYR A 91 2.64 -13.04 -4.73
C TYR A 91 2.81 -14.34 -5.52
N GLU A 92 3.94 -14.50 -6.21
CA GLU A 92 4.24 -15.74 -6.93
C GLU A 92 4.36 -16.94 -5.98
N THR A 93 4.92 -16.73 -4.80
CA THR A 93 4.97 -17.75 -3.74
C THR A 93 3.56 -18.14 -3.29
N LEU A 94 2.67 -17.16 -3.07
CA LEU A 94 1.27 -17.41 -2.72
C LEU A 94 0.52 -18.14 -3.83
N LEU A 95 0.67 -17.71 -5.09
CA LEU A 95 0.09 -18.38 -6.24
C LEU A 95 0.49 -19.86 -6.29
N SER A 96 1.78 -20.16 -6.15
CA SER A 96 2.26 -21.54 -6.20
C SER A 96 1.64 -22.44 -5.12
N ARG A 97 1.37 -21.90 -3.92
CA ARG A 97 0.73 -22.63 -2.80
C ARG A 97 -0.73 -22.96 -3.06
N HIS A 98 -1.42 -22.11 -3.80
CA HIS A 98 -2.83 -22.29 -4.13
C HIS A 98 -3.02 -22.85 -5.54
N HIS A 99 -2.07 -23.65 -6.04
CA HIS A 99 -2.14 -24.30 -7.36
C HIS A 99 -2.27 -23.31 -8.53
N HIS A 100 -1.64 -22.13 -8.41
CA HIS A 100 -1.73 -21.02 -9.36
C HIS A 100 -3.17 -20.51 -9.56
N ASP A 101 -4.02 -20.66 -8.53
CA ASP A 101 -5.36 -20.08 -8.49
C ASP A 101 -5.29 -18.67 -7.87
N PRO A 102 -5.42 -17.60 -8.66
CA PRO A 102 -5.33 -16.23 -8.16
C PRO A 102 -6.50 -15.87 -7.23
N ILE A 103 -7.67 -16.48 -7.42
CA ILE A 103 -8.84 -16.20 -6.58
C ILE A 103 -8.65 -16.80 -5.19
N LYS A 104 -8.15 -18.03 -5.11
CA LYS A 104 -7.83 -18.64 -3.82
C LYS A 104 -6.68 -17.95 -3.11
N SER A 105 -5.64 -17.53 -3.86
CA SER A 105 -4.52 -16.77 -3.30
C SER A 105 -5.00 -15.44 -2.73
N PHE A 106 -5.91 -14.75 -3.42
CA PHE A 106 -6.52 -13.54 -2.90
C PHE A 106 -7.44 -13.78 -1.71
N SER A 107 -8.25 -14.85 -1.73
CA SER A 107 -9.06 -15.22 -0.58
C SER A 107 -8.19 -15.48 0.66
N ALA A 108 -7.11 -16.24 0.52
CA ALA A 108 -6.18 -16.51 1.62
C ALA A 108 -5.55 -15.21 2.13
N PHE A 109 -5.17 -14.29 1.24
CA PHE A 109 -4.69 -12.97 1.61
C PHE A 109 -5.70 -12.16 2.44
N LEU A 110 -6.99 -12.25 2.09
CA LEU A 110 -8.06 -11.52 2.77
C LEU A 110 -8.52 -12.16 4.09
N THR A 111 -8.41 -13.48 4.22
CA THR A 111 -9.05 -14.23 5.33
C THR A 111 -8.08 -14.98 6.23
N GLU A 112 -6.83 -15.14 5.83
CA GLU A 112 -5.84 -15.95 6.55
C GLU A 112 -4.60 -15.13 6.93
N ARG A 113 -3.85 -15.66 7.90
CA ARG A 113 -2.51 -15.16 8.22
C ARG A 113 -1.49 -15.83 7.33
N ILE A 114 -0.73 -15.03 6.62
CA ILE A 114 0.38 -15.45 5.75
C ILE A 114 1.69 -15.12 6.49
N PRO A 115 2.42 -16.13 7.00
CA PRO A 115 3.66 -15.91 7.76
C PRO A 115 4.77 -15.18 6.99
N GLU A 116 4.85 -15.41 5.68
CA GLU A 116 5.85 -14.78 4.81
C GLU A 116 5.60 -13.28 4.69
N LEU A 117 4.33 -12.88 4.56
CA LEU A 117 3.94 -11.48 4.55
C LEU A 117 4.23 -10.82 5.91
N GLU A 118 3.94 -11.50 7.03
CA GLU A 118 4.28 -10.97 8.36
C GLU A 118 5.79 -10.76 8.50
N THR A 119 6.59 -11.75 8.06
CA THR A 119 8.05 -11.68 8.08
C THR A 119 8.57 -10.52 7.25
N GLU A 120 8.00 -10.31 6.07
CA GLU A 120 8.35 -9.22 5.18
C GLU A 120 7.98 -7.86 5.77
N LEU A 121 6.77 -7.72 6.35
CA LEU A 121 6.37 -6.51 7.05
C LEU A 121 7.33 -6.19 8.21
N HIS A 122 7.75 -7.20 8.97
CA HIS A 122 8.78 -7.06 10.01
C HIS A 122 10.13 -6.60 9.44
N ALA A 123 10.56 -7.15 8.31
CA ALA A 123 11.82 -6.75 7.69
C ALA A 123 11.75 -5.31 7.15
N LEU A 124 10.69 -4.94 6.45
CA LEU A 124 10.49 -3.61 5.86
C LEU A 124 10.43 -2.53 6.96
N LEU A 125 9.62 -2.75 7.98
CA LEU A 125 9.47 -1.78 9.07
C LEU A 125 10.64 -1.81 10.05
N GLY A 126 11.37 -2.93 10.15
CA GLY A 126 12.61 -3.02 10.90
C GLY A 126 13.82 -2.40 10.19
N SER A 127 13.74 -2.19 8.87
CA SER A 127 14.85 -1.64 8.06
C SER A 127 15.18 -0.18 8.37
N LYS A 128 14.24 0.54 9.00
CA LYS A 128 14.40 1.96 9.37
C LYS A 128 14.18 2.11 10.87
N GLU A 129 15.25 2.39 11.59
CA GLU A 129 15.21 2.61 13.04
C GLU A 129 14.23 3.74 13.40
N GLY A 130 13.35 3.48 14.37
CA GLY A 130 12.37 4.46 14.86
C GLY A 130 11.16 4.72 13.95
N ILE A 131 11.02 4.05 12.80
CA ILE A 131 9.85 4.27 11.92
C ILE A 131 8.56 3.78 12.56
N VAL A 132 8.60 2.59 13.19
CA VAL A 132 7.47 1.97 13.90
C VAL A 132 6.95 2.88 15.00
N ASP A 133 7.84 3.60 15.69
CA ASP A 133 7.46 4.50 16.79
C ASP A 133 6.71 5.75 16.29
N GLN A 134 7.02 6.21 15.08
CA GLN A 134 6.37 7.37 14.43
C GLN A 134 5.00 7.03 13.82
N ILE A 135 4.62 5.76 13.77
CA ILE A 135 3.35 5.32 13.18
C ILE A 135 2.25 5.32 14.24
N ASP A 136 1.14 6.00 13.95
CA ASP A 136 -0.01 6.02 14.84
C ASP A 136 -0.97 4.85 14.60
N ALA A 137 -1.18 4.50 13.33
CA ALA A 137 -2.14 3.48 12.91
C ALA A 137 -1.82 2.95 11.52
N PHE A 138 -2.27 1.72 11.28
CA PHE A 138 -2.30 1.07 9.98
C PHE A 138 -3.66 1.26 9.32
N ILE A 139 -3.63 1.61 8.04
CA ILE A 139 -4.82 1.70 7.21
C ILE A 139 -4.65 0.69 6.07
N SER A 140 -5.60 -0.24 5.99
CA SER A 140 -5.71 -1.20 4.90
C SER A 140 -7.02 -0.98 4.16
N ILE A 141 -7.00 -1.06 2.84
CA ILE A 141 -8.22 -0.97 2.02
C ILE A 141 -9.07 -2.26 2.09
N CYS A 142 -8.43 -3.37 2.45
CA CYS A 142 -9.07 -4.67 2.54
C CYS A 142 -8.69 -5.38 3.83
N ASN A 143 -9.46 -6.39 4.20
CA ASN A 143 -9.11 -7.24 5.34
C ASN A 143 -7.75 -7.88 5.04
N CYS A 144 -6.85 -7.87 6.00
CA CYS A 144 -5.54 -8.50 5.88
C CYS A 144 -5.09 -8.97 7.26
N PRO A 145 -5.42 -10.21 7.65
CA PRO A 145 -5.13 -10.72 8.98
C PRO A 145 -3.64 -10.68 9.34
N SER A 146 -2.73 -10.81 8.37
CA SER A 146 -1.29 -10.60 8.57
C SER A 146 -0.96 -9.17 9.02
N THR A 147 -1.52 -8.16 8.37
CA THR A 147 -1.29 -6.76 8.75
C THR A 147 -1.93 -6.46 10.11
N GLU A 148 -3.13 -6.95 10.36
CA GLU A 148 -3.80 -6.80 11.66
C GLU A 148 -3.01 -7.47 12.79
N HIS A 149 -2.45 -8.65 12.53
CA HIS A 149 -1.59 -9.35 13.49
C HIS A 149 -0.34 -8.53 13.80
N PHE A 150 0.34 -8.03 12.76
CA PHE A 150 1.51 -7.18 12.89
C PHE A 150 1.21 -5.90 13.69
N ALA A 151 0.13 -5.20 13.36
CA ALA A 151 -0.28 -3.96 14.04
C ALA A 151 -0.51 -4.21 15.53
N LYS A 152 -1.23 -5.30 15.88
CA LYS A 152 -1.44 -5.70 17.28
C LYS A 152 -0.13 -6.02 18.00
N ALA A 153 0.80 -6.72 17.34
CA ALA A 153 2.09 -7.09 17.92
C ALA A 153 2.98 -5.86 18.21
N THR A 154 2.81 -4.78 17.42
CA THR A 154 3.54 -3.51 17.57
C THR A 154 2.79 -2.46 18.40
N GLY A 155 1.66 -2.84 19.01
CA GLY A 155 0.84 -1.93 19.82
C GLY A 155 0.13 -0.83 19.04
N LYS A 156 -0.02 -1.00 17.72
CA LYS A 156 -0.67 -0.05 16.81
C LYS A 156 -2.13 -0.44 16.56
N ARG A 157 -2.93 0.54 16.14
CA ARG A 157 -4.32 0.34 15.72
C ARG A 157 -4.42 0.06 14.24
#